data_AF-A0A165WPJ6-F1
#
_entry.id   AF-A0A165WPJ6-F1
#
_cell.length_a   1.000
_cell.length_b   1.000
_cell.length_c   1.000
_cell.angle_alpha   90.00
_cell.angle_beta   90.00
_cell.angle_gamma   90.00
#
_symmetry.space_group_name_H-M   'P 1'
#
loop_
_entity.id
_entity.type
_entity.pdbx_description
1 polymer ?
#
loop_
_entity_poly.entity_id
_entity_poly.type
_entity_poly.pdbx_seq_one_letter_code
_entity_poly.pdbx_strand_id
1 'polypeptide(L)'
;FLSGHPQSDTHVVKIRGTAHLPVLSGPFIPRPDADKDARERFSRAMLILLKPWRDVEDLLDGQETWTAAYNAHEFPVHLQRIIRNIHVEKECKDARTEYSRARRQG
;
A
#
# COMPACT_ATOMS: atom_id res chain seq x y z
N PHE A 1 -20.85 4.77 10.04
CA PHE A 1 -19.97 5.23 11.15
C PHE A 1 -20.52 4.74 12.49
N LEU A 2 -19.80 4.90 13.61
CA LEU A 2 -20.32 4.60 14.95
C LEU A 2 -21.42 5.62 15.33
N SER A 3 -22.30 5.22 16.26
CA SER A 3 -23.35 6.08 16.80
C SER A 3 -22.75 7.36 17.40
N GLY A 4 -23.31 8.52 17.04
CA GLY A 4 -22.84 9.85 17.45
C GLY A 4 -21.92 10.57 16.44
N HIS A 5 -21.50 9.92 15.36
CA HIS A 5 -20.77 10.59 14.28
C HIS A 5 -21.74 11.35 13.36
N PRO A 6 -21.47 12.61 12.93
CA PRO A 6 -22.39 13.39 12.08
C PRO A 6 -22.81 12.71 10.77
N GLN A 7 -22.02 11.73 10.31
CA GLN A 7 -22.27 10.96 9.10
C GLN A 7 -22.78 9.53 9.36
N SER A 8 -23.11 9.15 10.60
CA SER A 8 -23.58 7.79 10.92
C SER A 8 -24.79 7.37 10.10
N ASP A 9 -25.71 8.32 9.86
CA ASP A 9 -27.01 8.03 9.26
C ASP A 9 -27.01 8.27 7.75
N THR A 10 -25.99 8.98 7.23
CA THR A 10 -25.92 9.38 5.81
C THR A 10 -24.90 8.59 5.00
N HIS A 11 -23.89 7.98 5.64
CA HIS A 11 -22.78 7.33 4.96
C HIS A 11 -22.67 5.86 5.34
N VAL A 12 -22.65 5.00 4.33
CA VAL A 12 -22.50 3.55 4.47
C VAL A 12 -21.30 3.05 3.68
N VAL A 13 -20.66 1.98 4.17
CA VAL A 13 -19.63 1.27 3.41
C VAL A 13 -20.32 0.28 2.49
N LYS A 14 -20.02 0.35 1.18
CA LYS A 14 -20.55 -0.58 0.19
C LYS A 14 -19.40 -1.37 -0.44
N ILE A 15 -19.52 -2.69 -0.39
CA ILE A 15 -18.63 -3.59 -1.15
C ILE A 15 -19.08 -3.59 -2.61
N ARG A 16 -18.14 -3.42 -3.54
CA ARG A 16 -18.41 -3.50 -4.98
C ARG A 16 -18.38 -4.97 -5.43
N GLY A 17 -19.30 -5.35 -6.32
CA GLY A 17 -19.37 -6.71 -6.87
C GLY A 17 -18.29 -7.02 -7.92
N THR A 18 -17.70 -5.99 -8.52
CA THR A 18 -16.62 -6.10 -9.50
C THR A 18 -15.27 -5.84 -8.86
N ALA A 19 -14.28 -6.68 -9.18
CA ALA A 19 -12.90 -6.46 -8.74
C ALA A 19 -12.31 -5.25 -9.48
N HIS A 20 -11.66 -4.36 -8.72
CA HIS A 20 -10.93 -3.21 -9.27
C HIS A 20 -9.52 -3.21 -8.72
N LEU A 21 -8.56 -2.80 -9.55
CA LEU A 21 -7.19 -2.55 -9.13
C LEU A 21 -7.05 -1.07 -8.73
N PRO A 22 -6.65 -0.76 -7.49
CA PRO A 22 -6.36 0.61 -7.13
C PRO A 22 -5.11 1.11 -7.89
N VAL A 23 -5.26 2.23 -8.59
CA VAL A 23 -4.12 2.98 -9.12
C VAL A 23 -3.79 4.05 -8.09
N LEU A 24 -2.60 3.96 -7.50
CA LEU A 24 -2.15 4.92 -6.50
C LEU A 24 -1.64 6.19 -7.19
N SER A 25 -2.27 7.31 -6.87
CA SER A 25 -1.85 8.65 -7.28
C SER A 25 -1.12 9.33 -6.13
N GLY A 26 0.14 9.75 -6.33
CA GLY A 26 0.92 10.42 -5.29
C GLY A 26 2.43 10.14 -5.37
N PRO A 27 3.18 10.49 -4.31
CA PRO A 27 4.60 10.22 -4.18
C PRO A 27 4.90 8.74 -4.41
N PHE A 28 6.08 8.48 -4.96
CA PHE A 28 6.46 7.16 -5.41
C PHE A 28 6.60 6.17 -4.23
N ILE A 29 5.86 5.05 -4.22
CA ILE A 29 6.06 3.97 -3.24
C ILE A 29 7.39 3.26 -3.54
N PRO A 30 8.36 3.27 -2.61
CA PRO A 30 9.68 2.72 -2.87
C PRO A 30 9.64 1.23 -3.18
N ARG A 31 10.58 0.79 -4.02
CA ARG A 31 10.78 -0.62 -4.34
C ARG A 31 11.35 -1.35 -3.11
N PRO A 32 10.67 -2.38 -2.59
CA PRO A 32 11.09 -3.04 -1.34
C PRO A 32 12.41 -3.81 -1.47
N ASP A 33 12.83 -4.14 -2.68
CA ASP A 33 14.04 -4.90 -3.04
C ASP A 33 15.27 -4.00 -3.29
N ALA A 34 15.11 -2.67 -3.33
CA ALA A 34 16.20 -1.75 -3.63
C ALA A 34 17.25 -1.69 -2.50
N ASP A 35 16.80 -1.48 -1.26
CA ASP A 35 17.64 -1.47 -0.05
C ASP A 35 16.77 -1.58 1.23
N LYS A 36 17.41 -1.68 2.40
CA LYS A 36 16.72 -1.84 3.69
C LYS A 36 15.81 -0.66 4.04
N ASP A 37 16.21 0.55 3.71
CA ASP A 37 15.47 1.77 4.01
C ASP A 37 14.27 1.94 3.04
N ALA A 38 14.41 1.51 1.79
CA ALA A 38 13.34 1.33 0.84
C ALA A 38 12.32 0.29 1.32
N ARG A 39 12.78 -0.84 1.89
CA ARG A 39 11.92 -1.85 2.51
C ARG A 39 11.14 -1.27 3.69
N GLU A 40 11.78 -0.53 4.59
CA GLU A 40 11.11 0.13 5.72
C GLU A 40 9.99 1.08 5.26
N ARG A 41 10.29 1.95 4.30
CA ARG A 41 9.28 2.87 3.74
C ARG A 41 8.15 2.14 3.01
N PHE A 42 8.45 1.06 2.29
CA PHE A 42 7.44 0.24 1.62
C PHE A 42 6.52 -0.42 2.65
N SER A 43 7.10 -1.05 3.67
CA SER A 43 6.37 -1.68 4.78
C SER A 43 5.45 -0.67 5.47
N ARG A 44 5.97 0.52 5.78
CA ARG A 44 5.17 1.63 6.34
C ARG A 44 4.01 2.03 5.44
N ALA A 45 4.25 2.19 4.14
CA ALA A 45 3.21 2.56 3.18
C ALA A 45 2.11 1.49 3.09
N MET A 46 2.47 0.21 3.05
CA MET A 46 1.49 -0.88 2.98
C MET A 46 0.66 -0.99 4.26
N LEU A 47 1.27 -0.81 5.44
CA LEU A 47 0.55 -0.77 6.71
C LEU A 47 -0.45 0.39 6.74
N ILE A 48 -0.04 1.60 6.39
CA ILE A 48 -0.93 2.78 6.38
C ILE A 48 -2.13 2.57 5.45
N LEU A 49 -1.91 1.96 4.27
CA LEU A 49 -2.93 1.81 3.26
C LEU A 49 -3.88 0.63 3.52
N LEU A 50 -3.38 -0.46 4.08
CA LEU A 50 -4.07 -1.76 4.03
C LEU A 50 -4.27 -2.44 5.38
N LYS A 51 -3.56 -2.02 6.44
CA LYS A 51 -3.86 -2.47 7.81
C LYS A 51 -5.01 -1.62 8.34
N PRO A 52 -6.00 -2.17 9.06
CA PRO A 52 -6.96 -1.36 9.79
C PRO A 52 -6.27 -0.68 10.99
N TRP A 53 -6.43 0.63 11.14
CA TRP A 53 -5.87 1.40 12.26
C TRP A 53 -6.79 2.57 12.61
N ARG A 54 -6.75 3.00 13.87
CA ARG A 54 -7.37 4.24 14.36
C ARG A 54 -6.32 5.22 14.82
N ASP A 55 -5.31 4.73 15.51
CA ASP A 55 -4.16 5.49 16.00
C ASP A 55 -2.88 4.99 15.35
N VAL A 56 -1.80 5.78 15.43
CA VAL A 56 -0.53 5.45 14.75
C VAL A 56 0.12 4.22 15.38
N GLU A 57 -0.11 4.03 16.67
CA GLU A 57 0.36 2.91 17.48
C GLU A 57 -0.18 1.56 16.96
N ASP A 58 -1.42 1.55 16.45
CA ASP A 58 -2.04 0.36 15.85
C ASP A 58 -1.23 -0.16 14.66
N LEU A 59 -0.52 0.72 13.94
CA LEU A 59 0.25 0.35 12.77
C LEU A 59 1.47 -0.50 13.13
N LEU A 60 2.21 -0.08 14.16
CA LEU A 60 3.43 -0.75 14.61
C LEU A 60 3.12 -1.96 15.50
N ASP A 61 2.03 -1.94 16.25
CA ASP A 61 1.59 -3.07 17.10
C ASP A 61 2.73 -3.60 18.00
N GLY A 62 3.42 -2.66 18.66
CA GLY A 62 4.54 -2.92 19.56
C GLY A 62 5.85 -3.33 18.89
N GLN A 63 5.93 -3.37 17.56
CA GLN A 63 7.17 -3.69 16.85
C GLN A 63 8.12 -2.48 16.77
N GLU A 64 9.42 -2.75 16.80
CA GLU A 64 10.46 -1.72 16.74
C GLU A 64 10.66 -1.12 15.34
N THR A 65 10.30 -1.85 14.28
CA THR A 65 10.48 -1.44 12.87
C THR A 65 9.23 -1.67 12.04
N TRP A 66 9.08 -0.91 10.96
CA TRP A 66 7.93 -1.05 10.07
C TRP A 66 7.95 -2.38 9.34
N THR A 67 9.13 -2.89 8.99
CA THR A 67 9.24 -4.21 8.35
C THR A 67 8.89 -5.33 9.31
N ALA A 68 9.26 -5.23 10.60
CA ALA A 68 8.80 -6.18 11.61
C ALA A 68 7.28 -6.17 11.75
N ALA A 69 6.67 -4.98 11.88
CA ALA A 69 5.20 -4.82 11.93
C ALA A 69 4.50 -5.37 10.68
N TYR A 70 5.05 -5.12 9.50
CA TYR A 70 4.51 -5.62 8.23
C TYR A 70 4.57 -7.14 8.15
N ASN A 71 5.68 -7.74 8.59
CA ASN A 71 5.85 -9.20 8.55
C ASN A 71 5.01 -9.90 9.64
N ALA A 72 4.77 -9.24 10.78
CA ALA A 72 3.92 -9.76 11.85
C ALA A 72 2.42 -9.68 11.50
N HIS A 73 2.03 -8.77 10.61
CA HIS A 73 0.63 -8.60 10.24
C HIS A 73 0.21 -9.54 9.10
N GLU A 74 -0.77 -10.41 9.38
CA GLU A 74 -1.36 -11.28 8.38
C GLU A 74 -2.42 -10.55 7.55
N PHE A 75 -2.01 -10.06 6.37
CA PHE A 75 -2.96 -9.48 5.42
C PHE A 75 -3.90 -10.55 4.85
N PRO A 76 -5.21 -10.29 4.77
CA PRO A 76 -6.15 -11.15 4.05
C PRO A 76 -5.72 -11.38 2.59
N VAL A 77 -6.06 -12.55 2.03
CA VAL A 77 -5.66 -12.98 0.68
C VAL A 77 -5.96 -11.93 -0.40
N HIS A 78 -7.09 -11.23 -0.31
CA HIS A 78 -7.45 -10.20 -1.26
C HIS A 78 -6.54 -8.97 -1.19
N LEU A 79 -6.08 -8.59 0.01
CA LEU A 79 -5.11 -7.50 0.19
C LEU A 79 -3.72 -7.91 -0.26
N GLN A 80 -3.30 -9.15 -0.02
CA GLN A 80 -2.03 -9.67 -0.56
C GLN A 80 -1.97 -9.58 -2.10
N ARG A 81 -3.10 -9.87 -2.78
CA ARG A 81 -3.22 -9.69 -4.24
C ARG A 81 -3.09 -8.22 -4.63
N ILE A 82 -3.68 -7.30 -3.87
CA ILE A 82 -3.54 -5.85 -4.10
C ILE A 82 -2.09 -5.41 -3.94
N ILE A 83 -1.42 -5.82 -2.86
CA ILE A 83 0.01 -5.53 -2.60
C ILE A 83 0.87 -6.01 -3.77
N ARG A 84 0.67 -7.25 -4.21
CA ARG A 84 1.37 -7.80 -5.38
C ARG A 84 1.13 -6.97 -6.63
N ASN A 85 -0.11 -6.58 -6.90
CA ASN A 85 -0.41 -5.81 -8.10
C ASN A 85 0.17 -4.40 -8.05
N ILE A 86 0.22 -3.76 -6.87
CA ILE A 86 0.92 -2.48 -6.68
C ILE A 86 2.40 -2.64 -7.03
N HIS A 87 3.02 -3.75 -6.63
CA HIS A 87 4.41 -4.05 -6.96
C HIS A 87 4.61 -4.25 -8.47
N VAL A 88 3.80 -5.09 -9.12
CA VAL A 88 3.87 -5.38 -10.56
C VAL A 88 3.64 -4.11 -11.41
N GLU A 89 2.62 -3.32 -11.07
CA GLU A 89 2.33 -2.06 -11.76
C GLU A 89 3.54 -1.13 -11.74
N LYS A 90 4.29 -1.19 -10.64
CA LYS A 90 5.47 -0.40 -10.47
C LYS A 90 6.67 -0.91 -11.26
N GLU A 91 6.93 -2.21 -11.26
CA GLU A 91 7.97 -2.83 -12.11
C GLU A 91 7.77 -2.44 -13.58
N CYS A 92 6.53 -2.50 -14.06
CA CYS A 92 6.18 -2.10 -15.42
C CYS A 92 6.45 -0.61 -15.69
N LYS A 93 6.12 0.28 -14.73
CA LYS A 93 6.40 1.72 -14.85
C LYS A 93 7.90 2.02 -14.94
N ASP A 94 8.72 1.32 -14.16
CA ASP A 94 10.18 1.50 -14.18
C ASP A 94 10.76 1.01 -15.51
N ALA A 95 10.41 -0.20 -15.95
CA ALA A 95 10.84 -0.76 -17.22
C ALA A 95 10.49 0.18 -18.41
N ARG A 96 9.28 0.74 -18.42
CA ARG A 96 8.87 1.73 -19.43
C ARG A 96 9.71 3.01 -19.39
N THR A 97 10.03 3.49 -18.19
CA THR A 97 10.81 4.71 -17.98
C THR A 97 12.25 4.51 -18.44
N GLU A 98 12.84 3.37 -18.12
CA GLU A 98 14.18 2.96 -18.56
C GLU A 98 14.26 2.84 -20.07
N TYR A 99 13.31 2.13 -20.70
CA TYR A 99 13.21 2.04 -22.16
C TYR A 99 13.10 3.43 -22.81
N SER A 100 12.29 4.32 -22.25
CA SER A 100 12.12 5.69 -22.76
C SER A 100 13.39 6.54 -22.62
N ARG A 101 14.20 6.30 -21.58
CA ARG A 101 15.49 6.97 -21.39
C ARG A 101 16.53 6.46 -22.39
N ALA A 102 16.63 5.13 -22.57
CA ALA A 102 17.54 4.52 -23.53
C ALA A 102 17.27 5.01 -24.96
N ARG A 103 16.00 5.09 -25.38
CA ARG A 103 15.61 5.60 -26.71
C ARG A 103 15.93 7.07 -26.95
N ARG A 104 16.12 7.88 -25.90
CA ARG A 104 16.48 9.31 -26.04
C ARG A 104 17.99 9.52 -26.14
N GLN A 105 18.79 8.51 -25.81
CA GLN A 105 20.25 8.60 -25.76
C GLN A 105 20.93 8.02 -27.00
N GLY A 106 20.21 7.21 -27.80
CA GLY A 106 20.63 6.78 -29.14
C GLY A 106 19.94 7.59 -30.22
#